data_AF-L2GNR1-F1
#
_entry.id   AF-L2GNR1-F1
#
_cell.length_a   1.000
_cell.length_b   1.000
_cell.length_c   1.000
_cell.angle_alpha   90.00
_cell.angle_beta   90.00
_cell.angle_gamma   90.00
#
_symmetry.space_group_name_H-M   'P 1'
#
loop_
_entity.id
_entity.type
_entity.pdbx_description
1 polymer ?
#
loop_
_entity_poly.entity_id
_entity_poly.type
_entity_poly.pdbx_seq_one_letter_code
_entity_poly.pdbx_strand_id
1 'polypeptide(L)'
;MIEIEQSSKRGFAYGKESFELLKSVKRLKFQNEKYERTGSADIWSFDVEEYERIESSIDLLKISNLKCRHDVNFTFTTVHRLPQEGWEELIDCWSCHNSEFKGMLDLKIKPRKNGILVSNFYLIAGEKVLPECCKARTKMFYNELTCEFSVEQLIFKFFEEYFEMKNSIILKVDGKSYEIKLFYRCILIEKNDSFVFNEHDAFKVGYKETAKNNDEDSYIGDYFKIKIIDQLGRNSVKLSVLGYALSFITQ
;
A
#
# COMPACT_ATOMS: atom_id res chain seq x y z
N MET A 1 9.82 0.54 -18.26
CA MET A 1 8.82 -0.10 -17.40
C MET A 1 7.93 -1.01 -18.23
N ILE A 2 7.83 -2.27 -17.79
CA ILE A 2 6.89 -3.26 -18.32
C ILE A 2 5.92 -3.60 -17.19
N GLU A 3 4.63 -3.68 -17.47
CA GLU A 3 3.63 -4.20 -16.55
C GLU A 3 3.02 -5.50 -17.11
N ILE A 4 2.61 -6.39 -16.22
CA ILE A 4 1.82 -7.58 -16.55
C ILE A 4 0.63 -7.64 -15.58
N GLU A 5 -0.58 -7.51 -16.12
CA GLU A 5 -1.81 -7.67 -15.35
C GLU A 5 -1.98 -9.14 -14.92
N GLN A 6 -2.20 -9.35 -13.62
CA GLN A 6 -2.23 -10.70 -13.04
C GLN A 6 -3.48 -11.49 -13.46
N SER A 7 -4.62 -10.85 -13.64
CA SER A 7 -5.91 -11.47 -13.99
C SER A 7 -6.01 -11.86 -15.46
N SER A 8 -5.64 -10.94 -16.36
CA SER A 8 -5.85 -11.11 -17.80
C SER A 8 -4.65 -11.72 -18.52
N LYS A 9 -3.49 -11.83 -17.85
CA LYS A 9 -2.19 -12.12 -18.47
C LYS A 9 -1.83 -11.17 -19.61
N ARG A 10 -2.41 -9.96 -19.61
CA ARG A 10 -2.08 -8.93 -20.58
C ARG A 10 -0.94 -8.07 -20.05
N GLY A 11 0.08 -7.87 -20.87
CA GLY A 11 1.20 -7.01 -20.54
C GLY A 11 1.22 -5.73 -21.37
N PHE A 12 1.88 -4.72 -20.81
CA PHE A 12 2.12 -3.45 -21.48
C PHE A 12 3.57 -3.01 -21.28
N ALA A 13 4.24 -2.60 -22.35
CA ALA A 13 5.56 -1.99 -22.30
C ALA A 13 5.45 -0.51 -22.68
N TYR A 14 5.94 0.37 -21.80
CA TYR A 14 5.88 1.81 -21.99
C TYR A 14 7.20 2.34 -22.53
N GLY A 15 7.22 2.71 -23.81
CA GLY A 15 8.42 3.19 -24.52
C GLY A 15 9.20 2.07 -25.22
N LYS A 16 9.88 2.45 -26.32
CA LYS A 16 10.62 1.51 -27.18
C LYS A 16 11.66 0.71 -26.40
N GLU A 17 12.36 1.36 -25.47
CA GLU A 17 13.36 0.71 -24.63
C GLU A 17 12.75 -0.38 -23.74
N SER A 18 11.54 -0.15 -23.20
CA SER A 18 10.82 -1.15 -22.39
C SER A 18 10.37 -2.35 -23.22
N PHE A 19 10.03 -2.13 -24.50
CA PHE A 19 9.66 -3.23 -25.38
C PHE A 19 10.87 -4.06 -25.82
N GLU A 20 12.00 -3.42 -26.14
CA GLU A 20 13.24 -4.16 -26.37
C GLU A 20 13.74 -4.86 -25.10
N LEU A 21 13.50 -4.26 -23.92
CA LEU A 21 13.72 -4.90 -22.63
C LEU A 21 12.90 -6.18 -22.49
N LEU A 22 11.61 -6.16 -22.85
CA LEU A 22 10.72 -7.32 -22.76
C LEU A 22 11.29 -8.54 -23.50
N LYS A 23 11.81 -8.34 -24.72
CA LYS A 23 12.43 -9.41 -25.53
C LYS A 23 13.65 -10.06 -24.88
N SER A 24 14.31 -9.35 -23.95
CA SER A 24 15.48 -9.87 -23.23
C SER A 24 15.11 -10.68 -21.98
N VAL A 25 13.86 -10.62 -21.51
CA VAL A 25 13.40 -11.36 -20.34
C VAL A 25 13.07 -12.81 -20.73
N LYS A 26 14.09 -13.69 -20.73
CA LYS A 26 14.00 -15.07 -21.24
C LYS A 26 12.85 -15.93 -20.68
N ARG A 27 12.39 -15.66 -19.47
CA ARG A 27 11.29 -16.40 -18.83
C ARG A 27 9.90 -15.97 -19.29
N LEU A 28 9.78 -14.80 -19.94
CA LEU A 28 8.50 -14.32 -20.46
C LEU A 28 8.34 -14.79 -21.88
N LYS A 29 7.33 -15.64 -22.09
CA LYS A 29 6.81 -15.96 -23.42
C LYS A 29 5.60 -15.08 -23.67
N PHE A 30 5.61 -14.38 -24.80
CA PHE A 30 4.56 -13.44 -25.15
C PHE A 30 4.22 -13.49 -26.65
N GLN A 31 2.99 -13.09 -26.96
CA GLN A 31 2.43 -13.11 -28.31
C GLN A 31 1.45 -11.94 -28.53
N ASN A 32 0.88 -11.85 -29.73
CA ASN A 32 -0.17 -10.87 -30.11
C ASN A 32 0.24 -9.41 -29.85
N GLU A 33 1.48 -9.08 -30.17
CA GLU A 33 2.03 -7.74 -29.99
C GLU A 33 1.24 -6.71 -30.81
N LYS A 34 0.82 -5.63 -30.14
CA LYS A 34 0.18 -4.48 -30.77
C LYS A 34 0.84 -3.20 -30.30
N TYR A 35 1.28 -2.40 -31.25
CA TYR A 35 1.82 -1.07 -31.01
C TYR A 35 0.72 0.00 -31.13
N GLU A 36 0.71 0.94 -30.19
CA GLU A 36 -0.12 2.13 -30.22
C GLU A 36 0.68 3.34 -29.72
N ARG A 37 0.43 4.50 -30.33
CA ARG A 37 0.98 5.77 -29.88
C ARG A 37 -0.13 6.64 -29.31
N THR A 38 -0.03 6.97 -28.03
CA THR A 38 -1.02 7.79 -27.32
C THR A 38 -0.35 9.08 -26.85
N GLY A 39 -0.61 10.18 -27.58
CA GLY A 39 0.07 11.45 -27.36
C GLY A 39 1.59 11.33 -27.63
N SER A 40 2.41 11.61 -26.62
CA SER A 40 3.87 11.47 -26.69
C SER A 40 4.39 10.09 -26.25
N ALA A 41 3.52 9.19 -25.83
CA ALA A 41 3.90 7.89 -25.29
C ALA A 41 3.71 6.78 -26.33
N ASP A 42 4.71 5.90 -26.40
CA ASP A 42 4.69 4.68 -27.18
C ASP A 42 4.31 3.50 -26.27
N ILE A 43 3.30 2.71 -26.66
CA ILE A 43 2.77 1.61 -25.86
C ILE A 43 2.74 0.34 -26.71
N TRP A 44 3.32 -0.74 -26.19
CA TRP A 44 3.17 -2.07 -26.77
C TRP A 44 2.32 -2.91 -25.82
N SER A 45 1.21 -3.44 -26.30
CA SER A 45 0.44 -4.45 -25.57
C SER A 45 0.73 -5.85 -26.11
N PHE A 46 0.77 -6.84 -25.24
CA PHE A 46 1.07 -8.23 -25.57
C PHE A 46 0.32 -9.18 -24.63
N ASP A 47 0.13 -10.42 -25.05
CA ASP A 47 -0.41 -11.48 -24.19
C ASP A 47 0.74 -12.31 -23.62
N VAL A 48 0.66 -12.70 -22.35
CA VAL A 48 1.67 -13.51 -21.64
C VAL A 48 1.16 -14.95 -21.54
N GLU A 49 1.96 -15.91 -22.00
CA GLU A 49 1.58 -17.33 -21.97
C GLU A 49 1.79 -17.93 -20.57
N GLU A 50 3.01 -17.77 -20.06
CA GLU A 50 3.48 -18.34 -18.79
C GLU A 50 4.17 -17.27 -17.94
N TYR A 51 3.82 -17.22 -16.66
CA TYR A 51 4.45 -16.36 -15.68
C TYR A 51 4.34 -16.98 -14.29
N GLU A 52 5.46 -17.15 -13.59
CA GLU A 52 5.50 -17.60 -12.20
C GLU A 52 5.46 -16.38 -11.27
N ARG A 53 4.47 -16.35 -10.38
CA ARG A 53 4.30 -15.29 -9.41
C ARG A 53 5.32 -15.42 -8.27
N ILE A 54 5.96 -14.31 -7.95
CA ILE A 54 6.70 -14.16 -6.69
C ILE A 54 5.82 -13.33 -5.77
N GLU A 55 5.23 -13.96 -4.76
CA GLU A 55 4.53 -13.22 -3.70
C GLU A 55 5.56 -12.56 -2.80
N SER A 56 5.62 -11.22 -2.85
CA SER A 56 6.26 -10.43 -1.80
C SER A 56 5.15 -9.63 -1.13
N SER A 57 4.78 -9.96 0.09
CA SER A 57 4.01 -9.04 0.94
C SER A 57 4.63 -9.04 2.32
N ILE A 58 4.69 -7.86 2.94
CA ILE A 58 5.15 -7.77 4.32
C ILE A 58 4.07 -8.31 5.25
N ASP A 59 4.50 -9.02 6.29
CA ASP A 59 3.63 -9.48 7.36
C ASP A 59 3.92 -8.65 8.61
N LEU A 60 3.04 -7.68 8.88
CA LEU A 60 3.15 -6.80 10.04
C LEU A 60 3.07 -7.56 11.38
N LEU A 61 2.58 -8.80 11.39
CA LEU A 61 2.56 -9.64 12.59
C LEU A 61 3.93 -10.26 12.91
N LYS A 62 4.86 -10.23 11.96
CA LYS A 62 6.24 -10.74 12.12
C LYS A 62 7.23 -9.69 12.62
N ILE A 63 6.75 -8.50 13.04
CA ILE A 63 7.61 -7.46 13.61
C ILE A 63 8.43 -8.03 14.76
N SER A 64 9.74 -7.98 14.60
CA SER A 64 10.70 -8.49 15.59
C SER A 64 11.63 -7.39 16.11
N ASN A 65 11.95 -6.41 15.26
CA ASN A 65 12.89 -5.34 15.57
C ASN A 65 12.18 -3.98 15.55
N LEU A 66 11.94 -3.43 16.75
CA LEU A 66 11.32 -2.12 16.90
C LEU A 66 12.10 -1.26 17.89
N LYS A 67 12.53 -0.10 17.43
CA LYS A 67 13.21 0.90 18.25
C LYS A 67 12.51 2.24 18.18
N CYS A 68 12.62 3.00 19.26
CA CYS A 68 12.21 4.40 19.23
C CYS A 68 13.23 5.26 18.50
N ARG A 69 12.87 6.51 18.20
CA ARG A 69 13.79 7.52 17.63
C ARG A 69 15.09 7.77 18.43
N HIS A 70 15.14 7.34 19.68
CA HIS A 70 16.34 7.43 20.53
C HIS A 70 17.19 6.15 20.48
N ASP A 71 16.92 5.26 19.51
CA ASP A 71 17.60 3.98 19.29
C ASP A 71 17.46 2.96 20.44
N VAL A 72 16.40 3.08 21.25
CA VAL A 72 16.11 2.15 22.35
C VAL A 72 15.04 1.13 21.91
N ASN A 73 15.32 -0.15 22.13
CA ASN A 73 14.42 -1.25 21.78
C ASN A 73 13.13 -1.24 22.60
N PHE A 74 12.05 -1.65 21.95
CA PHE A 74 10.78 -2.00 22.61
C PHE A 74 10.89 -3.40 23.22
N THR A 75 10.14 -3.65 24.30
CA THR A 75 10.10 -4.97 24.97
C THR A 75 8.69 -5.55 24.89
N PHE A 76 8.41 -6.36 23.87
CA PHE A 76 7.12 -7.01 23.67
C PHE A 76 7.26 -8.51 23.41
N THR A 77 6.19 -9.25 23.66
CA THR A 77 6.08 -10.71 23.47
C THR A 77 5.02 -11.10 22.45
N THR A 78 4.05 -10.22 22.18
CA THR A 78 2.99 -10.49 21.21
C THR A 78 2.73 -9.31 20.30
N VAL A 79 2.40 -9.60 19.05
CA VAL A 79 2.00 -8.64 18.02
C VAL A 79 0.61 -9.04 17.56
N HIS A 80 -0.34 -8.10 17.56
CA HIS A 80 -1.69 -8.33 17.05
C HIS A 80 -2.09 -7.22 16.09
N ARG A 81 -2.93 -7.55 15.12
CA ARG A 81 -3.51 -6.55 14.22
C ARG A 81 -4.49 -5.67 14.99
N LEU A 82 -4.48 -4.37 14.72
CA LEU A 82 -5.59 -3.51 15.10
C LEU A 82 -6.84 -3.91 14.31
N PRO A 83 -8.01 -4.01 14.95
CA PRO A 83 -9.27 -4.18 14.22
C PRO A 83 -9.40 -3.10 13.14
N GLN A 84 -9.91 -3.47 11.97
CA GLN A 84 -10.27 -2.51 10.93
C GLN A 84 -11.46 -1.66 11.41
N GLU A 85 -11.54 -0.42 10.94
CA GLU A 85 -12.68 0.47 11.22
C GLU A 85 -14.01 -0.21 10.82
N GLY A 86 -15.03 -0.11 11.66
CA GLY A 86 -16.32 -0.79 11.46
C GLY A 86 -16.39 -2.22 12.02
N TRP A 87 -15.34 -2.71 12.70
CA TRP A 87 -15.41 -4.00 13.42
C TRP A 87 -16.52 -4.01 14.49
N GLU A 88 -16.85 -2.83 15.04
CA GLU A 88 -17.93 -2.64 16.00
C GLU A 88 -19.29 -2.99 15.38
N GLU A 89 -19.51 -2.66 14.11
CA GLU A 89 -20.76 -2.95 13.38
C GLU A 89 -21.00 -4.45 13.22
N LEU A 90 -19.92 -5.24 13.15
CA LEU A 90 -20.01 -6.71 13.09
C LEU A 90 -20.51 -7.30 14.42
N ILE A 91 -20.22 -6.65 15.55
CA ILE A 91 -20.71 -7.05 16.87
C ILE A 91 -22.18 -6.67 17.02
N ASP A 92 -22.56 -5.50 16.52
CA ASP A 92 -23.95 -5.04 16.52
C ASP A 92 -24.83 -5.95 15.64
N CYS A 93 -24.34 -6.41 14.49
CA CYS A 93 -25.06 -7.35 13.61
C CYS A 93 -25.21 -8.77 14.21
N TRP A 94 -24.36 -9.15 15.16
CA TRP A 94 -24.41 -10.44 15.85
C TRP A 94 -25.28 -10.44 17.10
N SER A 95 -25.64 -9.26 17.61
CA SER A 95 -26.39 -9.12 18.85
C SER A 95 -27.83 -8.71 18.59
N CYS A 96 -28.75 -9.67 18.64
CA CYS A 96 -30.20 -9.43 18.63
C CYS A 96 -30.70 -8.64 19.87
N HIS A 97 -29.78 -8.28 20.78
CA HIS A 97 -30.05 -7.66 22.08
C HIS A 97 -29.16 -6.43 22.28
N ASN A 98 -29.64 -5.26 21.80
CA ASN A 98 -29.01 -3.93 21.96
C ASN A 98 -28.57 -3.58 23.40
N SER A 99 -29.09 -4.27 24.42
CA SER A 99 -28.75 -4.03 25.84
C SER A 99 -27.46 -4.71 26.31
N GLU A 100 -27.05 -5.83 25.70
CA GLU A 100 -25.92 -6.64 26.20
C GLU A 100 -24.55 -6.05 25.82
N PHE A 101 -24.51 -5.19 24.81
CA PHE A 101 -23.28 -4.66 24.22
C PHE A 101 -23.14 -3.14 24.40
N LYS A 102 -24.06 -2.50 25.12
CA LYS A 102 -24.01 -1.05 25.37
C LYS A 102 -22.70 -0.60 26.05
N GLY A 103 -22.11 -1.48 26.88
CA GLY A 103 -20.80 -1.25 27.50
C GLY A 103 -19.60 -1.55 26.59
N MET A 104 -19.80 -2.20 25.43
CA MET A 104 -18.74 -2.40 24.44
C MET A 104 -18.42 -1.13 23.65
N LEU A 105 -19.41 -0.25 23.47
CA LEU A 105 -19.22 1.07 22.85
C LEU A 105 -18.22 1.95 23.62
N ASP A 106 -18.05 1.71 24.92
CA ASP A 106 -17.12 2.45 25.78
C ASP A 106 -15.73 1.77 25.90
N LEU A 107 -15.52 0.61 25.25
CA LEU A 107 -14.25 -0.11 25.34
C LEU A 107 -13.16 0.62 24.59
N LYS A 108 -12.13 1.05 25.33
CA LYS A 108 -10.91 1.60 24.74
C LYS A 108 -10.00 0.45 24.31
N ILE A 109 -9.68 0.41 23.01
CA ILE A 109 -8.69 -0.51 22.45
C ILE A 109 -7.38 -0.40 23.23
N LYS A 110 -6.91 -1.52 23.79
CA LYS A 110 -5.63 -1.61 24.51
C LYS A 110 -4.90 -2.90 24.15
N PRO A 111 -3.57 -2.85 23.98
CA PRO A 111 -2.78 -4.06 23.80
C PRO A 111 -2.88 -4.96 25.04
N ARG A 112 -2.70 -6.27 24.81
CA ARG A 112 -2.50 -7.24 25.90
C ARG A 112 -1.22 -6.91 26.69
N LYS A 113 -1.06 -7.51 27.87
CA LYS A 113 0.16 -7.37 28.67
C LYS A 113 1.37 -7.76 27.83
N ASN A 114 2.37 -6.88 27.76
CA ASN A 114 3.58 -7.03 26.93
C ASN A 114 3.29 -7.19 25.42
N GLY A 115 2.13 -6.74 24.94
CA GLY A 115 1.77 -6.80 23.52
C GLY A 115 1.83 -5.45 22.82
N ILE A 116 1.88 -5.49 21.49
CA ILE A 116 1.64 -4.33 20.62
C ILE A 116 0.46 -4.63 19.68
N LEU A 117 -0.29 -3.58 19.35
CA LEU A 117 -1.30 -3.61 18.29
C LEU A 117 -0.77 -2.84 17.08
N VAL A 118 -0.80 -3.44 15.89
CA VAL A 118 -0.21 -2.86 14.67
C VAL A 118 -1.31 -2.51 13.64
N SER A 119 -1.21 -1.32 13.07
CA SER A 119 -1.94 -0.87 11.87
C SER A 119 -0.96 -0.73 10.69
N ASN A 120 -1.40 -0.24 9.54
CA ASN A 120 -0.52 -0.01 8.39
C ASN A 120 0.47 1.16 8.62
N PHE A 121 0.06 2.19 9.35
CA PHE A 121 0.86 3.41 9.50
C PHE A 121 1.30 3.72 10.93
N TYR A 122 0.77 3.00 11.91
CA TYR A 122 1.06 3.21 13.32
C TYR A 122 0.90 1.94 14.13
N LEU A 123 1.38 1.97 15.36
CA LEU A 123 1.13 0.96 16.37
C LEU A 123 0.67 1.57 17.69
N ILE A 124 0.04 0.74 18.51
CA ILE A 124 -0.35 1.05 19.88
C ILE A 124 0.36 0.07 20.81
N ALA A 125 1.14 0.60 21.74
CA ALA A 125 1.89 -0.16 22.74
C ALA A 125 1.49 0.26 24.16
N GLY A 126 1.54 -0.69 25.09
CA GLY A 126 1.36 -0.40 26.52
C GLY A 126 2.62 0.23 27.12
N GLU A 127 2.48 1.00 28.19
CA GLU A 127 3.59 1.68 28.87
C GLU A 127 4.76 0.77 29.27
N LYS A 128 4.45 -0.50 29.61
CA LYS A 128 5.48 -1.50 29.99
C LYS A 128 6.31 -2.03 28.83
N VAL A 129 5.80 -1.88 27.60
CA VAL A 129 6.50 -2.27 26.37
C VAL A 129 7.43 -1.15 25.91
N LEU A 130 7.08 0.08 26.25
CA LEU A 130 7.77 1.27 25.80
C LEU A 130 9.05 1.52 26.59
N PRO A 131 10.12 1.99 25.92
CA PRO A 131 11.29 2.49 26.63
C PRO A 131 10.92 3.72 27.46
N GLU A 132 11.65 3.96 28.56
CA GLU A 132 11.40 5.07 29.50
C GLU A 132 11.25 6.42 28.78
N CYS A 133 12.06 6.66 27.74
CA CYS A 133 12.04 7.89 26.94
C CYS A 133 10.77 8.11 26.10
N CYS A 134 9.89 7.11 25.99
CA CYS A 134 8.69 7.14 25.13
C CYS A 134 7.38 6.83 25.87
N LYS A 135 7.39 6.62 27.19
CA LYS A 135 6.20 6.25 27.97
C LYS A 135 5.02 7.21 27.86
N ALA A 136 5.26 8.48 27.54
CA ALA A 136 4.22 9.49 27.40
C ALA A 136 3.29 9.29 26.20
N ARG A 137 3.62 8.40 25.25
CA ARG A 137 2.84 8.18 24.02
C ARG A 137 2.65 6.70 23.74
N THR A 138 1.41 6.23 23.82
CA THR A 138 1.06 4.83 23.55
C THR A 138 0.85 4.56 22.06
N LYS A 139 0.41 5.56 21.28
CA LYS A 139 0.31 5.51 19.82
C LYS A 139 1.55 6.14 19.19
N MET A 140 2.23 5.41 18.31
CA MET A 140 3.39 5.91 17.55
C MET A 140 3.27 5.53 16.08
N PHE A 141 3.61 6.47 15.21
CA PHE A 141 3.63 6.22 13.78
C PHE A 141 4.96 5.59 13.35
N TYR A 142 4.95 4.77 12.31
CA TYR A 142 6.18 4.10 11.85
C TYR A 142 7.26 5.09 11.38
N ASN A 143 6.89 6.29 10.92
CA ASN A 143 7.85 7.34 10.58
C ASN A 143 8.57 7.97 11.79
N GLU A 144 8.15 7.64 13.01
CA GLU A 144 8.78 8.06 14.26
C GLU A 144 9.63 6.95 14.91
N LEU A 145 9.68 5.78 14.26
CA LEU A 145 10.28 4.55 14.78
C LEU A 145 11.34 4.03 13.81
N THR A 146 12.27 3.25 14.32
CA THR A 146 13.14 2.42 13.49
C THR A 146 12.57 1.01 13.49
N CYS A 147 12.17 0.51 12.33
CA CYS A 147 11.66 -0.85 12.14
C CYS A 147 12.20 -1.45 10.84
N GLU A 148 11.93 -2.74 10.63
CA GLU A 148 12.42 -3.50 9.47
C GLU A 148 11.67 -3.22 8.16
N PHE A 149 10.60 -2.43 8.19
CA PHE A 149 9.79 -2.11 7.01
C PHE A 149 10.12 -0.74 6.44
N SER A 150 10.21 -0.66 5.11
CA SER A 150 10.30 0.61 4.39
C SER A 150 8.94 1.33 4.38
N VAL A 151 8.97 2.63 4.11
CA VAL A 151 7.75 3.43 3.94
C VAL A 151 6.94 2.92 2.75
N GLU A 152 7.61 2.56 1.66
CA GLU A 152 7.02 1.97 0.46
C GLU A 152 6.29 0.65 0.76
N GLN A 153 6.90 -0.23 1.56
CA GLN A 153 6.26 -1.49 1.99
C GLN A 153 5.01 -1.25 2.84
N LEU A 154 5.03 -0.27 3.76
CA LEU A 154 3.87 0.09 4.57
C LEU A 154 2.74 0.68 3.73
N ILE A 155 3.06 1.55 2.76
CA ILE A 155 2.09 2.11 1.81
C ILE A 155 1.50 1.00 0.94
N PHE A 156 2.34 0.11 0.42
CA PHE A 156 1.88 -1.01 -0.38
C PHE A 156 0.94 -1.90 0.41
N LYS A 157 1.29 -2.25 1.66
CA LYS A 157 0.43 -3.06 2.53
C LYS A 157 -0.90 -2.38 2.83
N PHE A 158 -0.88 -1.07 3.05
CA PHE A 158 -2.11 -0.28 3.19
C PHE A 158 -3.03 -0.42 1.97
N PHE A 159 -2.50 -0.21 0.77
CA PHE A 159 -3.30 -0.31 -0.45
C PHE A 159 -3.75 -1.74 -0.74
N GLU A 160 -2.95 -2.74 -0.42
CA GLU A 160 -3.33 -4.15 -0.52
C GLU A 160 -4.62 -4.42 0.28
N GLU A 161 -4.64 -4.06 1.56
CA GLU A 161 -5.82 -4.28 2.40
C GLU A 161 -6.99 -3.35 2.04
N TYR A 162 -6.71 -2.09 1.71
CA TYR A 162 -7.75 -1.12 1.39
C TYR A 162 -8.48 -1.50 0.10
N PHE A 163 -7.74 -1.97 -0.92
CA PHE A 163 -8.30 -2.29 -2.23
C PHE A 163 -9.04 -3.63 -2.31
N GLU A 164 -8.96 -4.46 -1.28
CA GLU A 164 -9.83 -5.64 -1.13
C GLU A 164 -11.30 -5.22 -0.95
N MET A 165 -11.55 -4.08 -0.31
CA MET A 165 -12.90 -3.64 0.07
C MET A 165 -13.40 -2.44 -0.73
N LYS A 166 -12.52 -1.53 -1.11
CA LYS A 166 -12.85 -0.26 -1.79
C LYS A 166 -12.03 -0.16 -3.07
N ASN A 167 -12.52 0.49 -4.12
CA ASN A 167 -11.76 0.63 -5.38
C ASN A 167 -11.13 2.02 -5.56
N SER A 168 -11.37 2.94 -4.63
CA SER A 168 -10.84 4.30 -4.67
C SER A 168 -10.74 4.92 -3.27
N ILE A 169 -9.80 5.84 -3.11
CA ILE A 169 -9.56 6.63 -1.90
C ILE A 169 -9.39 8.11 -2.27
N ILE A 170 -9.76 9.02 -1.36
CA ILE A 170 -9.58 10.46 -1.54
C ILE A 170 -8.64 10.97 -0.46
N LEU A 171 -7.45 11.43 -0.84
CA LEU A 171 -6.47 11.99 0.10
C LEU A 171 -6.42 13.50 0.01
N LYS A 172 -6.44 14.19 1.15
CA LYS A 172 -6.20 15.63 1.22
C LYS A 172 -4.75 15.92 1.58
N VAL A 173 -4.02 16.61 0.71
CA VAL A 173 -2.61 17.00 0.87
C VAL A 173 -2.45 18.46 0.44
N ASP A 174 -1.85 19.28 1.30
CA ASP A 174 -1.59 20.71 1.04
C ASP A 174 -2.81 21.49 0.54
N GLY A 175 -3.98 21.22 1.15
CA GLY A 175 -5.25 21.86 0.80
C GLY A 175 -5.93 21.33 -0.46
N LYS A 176 -5.31 20.41 -1.19
CA LYS A 176 -5.86 19.77 -2.39
C LYS A 176 -6.36 18.36 -2.09
N SER A 177 -7.45 17.96 -2.74
CA SER A 177 -7.96 16.59 -2.65
C SER A 177 -7.57 15.79 -3.89
N TYR A 178 -7.07 14.58 -3.69
CA TYR A 178 -6.63 13.66 -4.74
C TYR A 178 -7.45 12.39 -4.67
N GLU A 179 -8.16 12.05 -5.75
CA GLU A 179 -8.82 10.76 -5.90
C GLU A 179 -7.84 9.76 -6.52
N ILE A 180 -7.57 8.66 -5.83
CA ILE A 180 -6.73 7.56 -6.29
C ILE A 180 -7.65 6.35 -6.51
N LYS A 181 -7.68 5.84 -7.73
CA LYS A 181 -8.54 4.74 -8.16
C LYS A 181 -7.71 3.55 -8.61
N LEU A 182 -8.04 2.37 -8.11
CA LEU A 182 -7.46 1.12 -8.59
C LEU A 182 -7.97 0.78 -9.98
N PHE A 183 -7.06 0.41 -10.89
CA PHE A 183 -7.41 -0.29 -12.12
C PHE A 183 -7.25 -1.79 -11.93
N TYR A 184 -6.06 -2.26 -11.53
CA TYR A 184 -5.78 -3.67 -11.27
C TYR A 184 -4.43 -3.85 -10.54
N ARG A 185 -4.24 -5.06 -9.98
CA ARG A 185 -2.93 -5.52 -9.50
C ARG A 185 -2.12 -6.06 -10.67
N CYS A 186 -0.83 -5.71 -10.71
CA CYS A 186 0.08 -6.11 -11.77
C CYS A 186 1.45 -6.44 -11.20
N ILE A 187 2.26 -7.10 -12.00
CA ILE A 187 3.71 -7.17 -11.80
C ILE A 187 4.34 -6.05 -12.59
N LEU A 188 5.27 -5.33 -11.98
CA LEU A 188 6.17 -4.44 -12.68
C LEU A 188 7.53 -5.08 -12.87
N ILE A 189 8.06 -4.92 -14.08
CA ILE A 189 9.40 -5.34 -14.44
C ILE A 189 10.19 -4.11 -14.85
N GLU A 190 11.23 -3.85 -14.07
CA GLU A 190 12.12 -2.73 -14.24
C GLU A 190 13.55 -3.21 -14.39
N LYS A 191 14.32 -2.43 -15.15
CA LYS A 191 15.75 -2.64 -15.31
C LYS A 191 16.45 -1.80 -14.25
N ASN A 192 17.26 -2.43 -13.41
CA ASN A 192 18.11 -1.68 -12.50
C ASN A 192 19.44 -1.28 -13.17
N ASP A 193 20.25 -0.47 -12.47
CA ASP A 193 21.54 0.02 -12.95
C ASP A 193 22.55 -1.10 -13.25
N SER A 194 22.38 -2.28 -12.65
CA SER A 194 23.23 -3.46 -12.87
C SER A 194 22.72 -4.39 -13.97
N PHE A 195 21.74 -3.96 -14.78
CA PHE A 195 21.12 -4.76 -15.86
C PHE A 195 20.44 -6.03 -15.36
N VAL A 196 20.18 -6.14 -14.06
CA VAL A 196 19.38 -7.20 -13.45
C VAL A 196 17.91 -6.75 -13.47
N PHE A 197 17.03 -7.70 -13.75
CA PHE A 197 15.60 -7.45 -13.77
C PHE A 197 15.08 -7.49 -12.33
N ASN A 198 14.48 -6.37 -11.92
CA ASN A 198 13.73 -6.33 -10.68
C ASN A 198 12.25 -6.52 -11.01
N GLU A 199 11.63 -7.46 -10.32
CA GLU A 199 10.19 -7.63 -10.35
C GLU A 199 9.63 -7.30 -8.99
N HIS A 200 8.47 -6.67 -8.98
CA HIS A 200 7.74 -6.45 -7.76
C HIS A 200 6.24 -6.38 -8.05
N ASP A 201 5.46 -6.82 -7.07
CA ASP A 201 4.03 -6.59 -7.04
C ASP A 201 3.75 -5.08 -7.04
N ALA A 202 2.74 -4.69 -7.80
CA ALA A 202 2.31 -3.30 -7.92
C ALA A 202 0.79 -3.18 -8.07
N PHE A 203 0.26 -2.01 -7.70
CA PHE A 203 -1.09 -1.61 -8.07
C PHE A 203 -1.02 -0.58 -9.18
N LYS A 204 -1.62 -0.87 -10.34
CA LYS A 204 -1.86 0.15 -11.35
C LYS A 204 -3.02 1.01 -10.90
N VAL A 205 -2.75 2.28 -10.73
CA VAL A 205 -3.72 3.25 -10.23
C VAL A 205 -3.82 4.45 -11.16
N GLY A 206 -5.00 5.05 -11.16
CA GLY A 206 -5.23 6.38 -11.71
C GLY A 206 -5.35 7.37 -10.57
N TYR A 207 -4.71 8.54 -10.69
CA TYR A 207 -4.89 9.61 -9.72
C TYR A 207 -5.20 10.95 -10.39
N LYS A 208 -6.01 11.78 -9.73
CA LYS A 208 -6.31 13.15 -10.18
C LYS A 208 -6.72 14.04 -9.01
N GLU A 209 -6.52 15.35 -9.18
CA GLU A 209 -7.10 16.35 -8.28
C GLU A 209 -8.63 16.34 -8.43
N THR A 210 -9.35 16.47 -7.32
CA THR A 210 -10.82 16.40 -7.27
C THR A 210 -11.38 17.47 -6.33
N ALA A 211 -12.60 17.92 -6.61
CA ALA A 211 -13.34 18.79 -5.70
C ALA A 211 -14.10 17.99 -4.61
N LYS A 212 -14.11 16.65 -4.70
CA LYS A 212 -14.71 15.81 -3.68
C LYS A 212 -13.95 15.99 -2.37
N ASN A 213 -14.69 16.22 -1.30
CA ASN A 213 -14.19 16.11 0.06
C ASN A 213 -14.62 14.74 0.59
N ASN A 214 -13.71 14.08 1.29
CA ASN A 214 -14.03 12.91 2.07
C ASN A 214 -13.81 13.28 3.53
N ASP A 215 -14.83 13.10 4.36
CA ASP A 215 -14.77 13.43 5.79
C ASP A 215 -14.06 12.32 6.60
N GLU A 216 -13.70 11.20 5.96
CA GLU A 216 -13.44 9.92 6.66
C GLU A 216 -11.97 9.46 6.78
N ASP A 217 -10.99 10.06 6.10
CA ASP A 217 -9.61 9.50 6.10
C ASP A 217 -8.73 10.03 7.25
N SER A 218 -9.28 10.03 8.47
CA SER A 218 -8.60 10.50 9.70
C SER A 218 -7.48 9.57 10.18
N TYR A 219 -7.46 8.31 9.72
CA TYR A 219 -6.51 7.29 10.18
C TYR A 219 -5.16 7.30 9.45
N ILE A 220 -5.06 7.94 8.29
CA ILE A 220 -3.79 8.13 7.57
C ILE A 220 -3.15 9.45 8.03
N GLY A 221 -1.98 9.38 8.66
CA GLY A 221 -1.24 10.57 9.06
C GLY A 221 -0.73 11.36 7.85
N ASP A 222 -0.60 12.68 7.99
CA ASP A 222 -0.19 13.59 6.90
C ASP A 222 1.14 13.19 6.26
N TYR A 223 2.09 12.70 7.05
CA TYR A 223 3.35 12.16 6.55
C TYR A 223 3.13 11.09 5.46
N PHE A 224 2.26 10.11 5.72
CA PHE A 224 1.98 9.04 4.76
C PHE A 224 1.16 9.53 3.58
N LYS A 225 0.22 10.46 3.78
CA LYS A 225 -0.52 11.08 2.67
C LYS A 225 0.43 11.75 1.68
N ILE A 226 1.40 12.53 2.18
CA ILE A 226 2.45 13.15 1.36
C ILE A 226 3.27 12.07 0.63
N LYS A 227 3.72 11.04 1.35
CA LYS A 227 4.53 9.96 0.74
C LYS A 227 3.80 9.17 -0.34
N ILE A 228 2.49 8.95 -0.18
CA ILE A 228 1.65 8.34 -1.21
C ILE A 228 1.63 9.22 -2.47
N ILE A 229 1.34 10.52 -2.32
CA ILE A 229 1.33 11.44 -3.46
C ILE A 229 2.71 11.55 -4.13
N ASP A 230 3.78 11.61 -3.34
CA ASP A 230 5.16 11.60 -3.85
C ASP A 230 5.45 10.33 -4.67
N GLN A 231 5.05 9.15 -4.17
CA GLN A 231 5.21 7.88 -4.89
C GLN A 231 4.42 7.88 -6.20
N LEU A 232 3.18 8.37 -6.19
CA LEU A 232 2.35 8.49 -7.40
C LEU A 232 2.97 9.42 -8.45
N GLY A 233 3.57 10.54 -8.01
CA GLY A 233 4.28 11.45 -8.89
C GLY A 233 5.52 10.80 -9.51
N ARG A 234 6.36 10.16 -8.68
CA ARG A 234 7.59 9.47 -9.11
C ARG A 234 7.33 8.33 -10.10
N ASN A 235 6.30 7.53 -9.84
CA ASN A 235 5.99 6.32 -10.61
C ASN A 235 5.03 6.58 -11.79
N SER A 236 4.76 7.84 -12.13
CA SER A 236 3.82 8.15 -13.21
C SER A 236 4.41 7.84 -14.59
N VAL A 237 3.61 7.17 -15.43
CA VAL A 237 3.98 6.87 -16.83
C VAL A 237 3.59 7.97 -17.82
N LYS A 238 3.24 9.18 -17.33
CA LYS A 238 2.85 10.34 -18.17
C LYS A 238 1.73 10.03 -19.17
N LEU A 239 0.85 9.10 -18.81
CA LEU A 239 -0.34 8.73 -19.54
C LEU A 239 -1.58 9.09 -18.75
N SER A 240 -2.70 9.25 -19.44
CA SER A 240 -3.99 9.50 -18.78
C SER A 240 -5.08 8.62 -19.35
N VAL A 241 -5.93 8.08 -18.47
CA VAL A 241 -7.09 7.26 -18.82
C VAL A 241 -8.29 7.82 -18.08
N LEU A 242 -9.36 8.18 -18.80
CA LEU A 242 -10.58 8.75 -18.22
C LEU A 242 -10.32 9.97 -17.31
N GLY A 243 -9.31 10.78 -17.66
CA GLY A 243 -8.91 11.96 -16.89
C GLY A 243 -8.09 11.68 -15.63
N TYR A 244 -7.68 10.43 -15.39
CA TYR A 244 -6.74 10.07 -14.32
C TYR A 244 -5.33 9.93 -14.90
N ALA A 245 -4.34 10.52 -14.25
CA ALA A 245 -2.94 10.26 -14.53
C ALA A 245 -2.59 8.83 -14.07
N LEU A 246 -1.97 8.04 -14.94
CA LEU A 246 -1.57 6.68 -14.61
C LEU A 246 -0.28 6.67 -13.78
N SER A 247 -0.26 5.83 -12.75
CA SER A 247 0.90 5.59 -11.90
C SER A 247 0.81 4.21 -11.24
N PHE A 248 1.81 3.88 -10.44
CA PHE A 248 1.95 2.62 -9.74
C PHE A 248 2.29 2.81 -8.28
N ILE A 249 1.61 2.06 -7.42
CA ILE A 249 2.03 1.85 -6.03
C ILE A 249 2.88 0.58 -5.98
N THR A 250 4.11 0.71 -5.49
CA THR A 250 5.14 -0.34 -5.47
C THR A 250 5.66 -0.54 -4.04
N GLN A 251 6.34 -1.67 -3.79
CA GLN A 251 7.02 -1.96 -2.52
C GLN A 251 8.40 -1.32 -2.42
#